data_AF-A0A2B4R2H8-F1
#
_entry.id   AF-A0A2B4R2H8-F1
#
_cell.length_a   1.000
_cell.length_b   1.000
_cell.length_c   1.000
_cell.angle_alpha   90.00
_cell.angle_beta   90.00
_cell.angle_gamma   90.00
#
_symmetry.space_group_name_H-M   'P 1'
#
loop_
_entity.id
_entity.type
_entity.pdbx_description
1 polymer ?
#
loop_
_entity_poly.entity_id
_entity_poly.type
_entity_poly.pdbx_seq_one_letter_code
_entity_poly.pdbx_strand_id
1 'polypeptide(L)'
;MLCAFQAKTLRQSSILFSLPQFIDFKNLVPEPECDDLKRRDGFSLTDPGPGFDFALDQAHYCLFCHDRGKDSCRHGLKNREGQIDQNPLGEELNGCPLDQKISEMNLAFSQGSVLGSLAIAMIDNPLLAATGHRICQDCSRSCIFQRQEAVDIPALETEILKSILRLPWGVEIYTLLTLWNPLKARSFLPKEESGYKVLVVGLGPAGFGISHYLTHSGHAVVAIDGLKIEPLPHQCFQPVYCWDDLRDSLDQRVPAGFGGVAEYGITVRWDKNYLKLIHLILARRHLFRSFGGVRLGSQITIQQALDLGFDHVALCTGAGRPNTIPLKNNLIPGVRQASDFLMALQLMGGAREASPLNLQIRLPIVVIGGGLTAVDAATEALAYYAVQVEQFVKRYEGLLQDQGGDEETWRHQQKWSEETLEIIDEFLDHGRALRDLRKKQEASYN
;
A
#
# COMPACT_ATOMS: atom_id res chain seq x y z
N MET A 1 -19.96 36.74 -25.02
CA MET A 1 -18.65 36.70 -24.31
C MET A 1 -18.80 35.99 -22.96
N LEU A 2 -19.43 34.81 -22.95
CA LEU A 2 -19.75 34.02 -21.73
C LEU A 2 -19.27 32.55 -21.85
N CYS A 3 -18.54 32.20 -22.91
CA CYS A 3 -18.21 30.80 -23.24
C CYS A 3 -16.78 30.39 -22.84
N ALA A 4 -15.86 31.34 -22.60
CA ALA A 4 -14.46 31.01 -22.30
C ALA A 4 -14.18 30.84 -20.79
N PHE A 5 -14.90 31.57 -19.92
CA PHE A 5 -14.67 31.52 -18.48
C PHE A 5 -15.30 30.28 -17.83
N GLN A 6 -16.52 29.90 -18.25
CA GLN A 6 -17.16 28.66 -17.81
C GLN A 6 -16.45 27.39 -18.32
N ALA A 7 -15.77 27.47 -19.47
CA ALA A 7 -15.00 26.36 -20.01
C ALA A 7 -13.75 26.04 -19.18
N LYS A 8 -13.14 27.02 -18.49
CA LYS A 8 -11.97 26.77 -17.64
C LYS A 8 -12.36 26.00 -16.37
N THR A 9 -13.53 26.30 -15.79
CA THR A 9 -14.09 25.62 -14.62
C THR A 9 -14.65 24.23 -14.97
N LEU A 10 -15.20 24.04 -16.17
CA LEU A 10 -15.66 22.73 -16.66
C LEU A 10 -14.51 21.80 -17.11
N ARG A 11 -13.34 22.36 -17.46
CA ARG A 11 -12.15 21.60 -17.90
C ARG A 11 -11.48 20.79 -16.81
N GLN A 12 -11.57 21.21 -15.55
CA GLN A 12 -10.77 20.61 -14.47
C GLN A 12 -11.39 19.33 -13.87
N SER A 13 -12.66 19.02 -14.18
CA SER A 13 -13.36 17.87 -13.57
C SER A 13 -14.10 16.97 -14.57
N SER A 14 -14.13 17.31 -15.86
CA SER A 14 -14.81 16.51 -16.88
C SER A 14 -13.83 15.72 -17.74
N ILE A 15 -13.99 14.40 -17.77
CA ILE A 15 -13.22 13.49 -18.64
C ILE A 15 -13.31 13.90 -20.12
N LEU A 16 -14.42 14.53 -20.54
CA LEU A 16 -14.63 14.96 -21.93
C LEU A 16 -13.66 16.06 -22.39
N PHE A 17 -13.02 16.77 -21.44
CA PHE A 17 -12.13 17.89 -21.73
C PHE A 17 -10.74 17.72 -21.12
N SER A 18 -10.46 16.56 -20.52
CA SER A 18 -9.14 16.21 -19.97
C SER A 18 -8.31 15.50 -21.04
N LEU A 19 -7.51 16.26 -21.77
CA LEU A 19 -6.61 15.69 -22.78
C LEU A 19 -5.25 15.34 -22.14
N PRO A 20 -4.58 14.25 -22.58
CA PRO A 20 -3.22 13.93 -22.16
C PRO A 20 -2.26 15.11 -22.42
N GLN A 21 -1.47 15.47 -21.42
CA GLN A 21 -0.52 16.57 -21.48
C GLN A 21 0.85 16.14 -22.00
N PHE A 22 1.60 17.06 -22.60
CA PHE A 22 3.00 16.81 -22.94
C PHE A 22 3.86 16.75 -21.67
N ILE A 23 4.83 15.85 -21.65
CA ILE A 23 5.75 15.71 -20.52
C ILE A 23 6.97 16.60 -20.73
N ASP A 24 7.23 17.49 -19.77
CA ASP A 24 8.50 18.21 -19.68
C ASP A 24 9.40 17.56 -18.61
N PHE A 25 10.39 16.78 -19.06
CA PHE A 25 11.34 16.10 -18.17
C PHE A 25 12.20 17.04 -17.33
N LYS A 26 12.27 18.34 -17.68
CA LYS A 26 12.97 19.35 -16.86
C LYS A 26 12.07 19.92 -15.76
N ASN A 27 10.75 19.76 -15.88
CA ASN A 27 9.74 20.33 -14.98
C ASN A 27 8.65 19.28 -14.65
N LEU A 28 9.06 18.09 -14.20
CA LEU A 28 8.14 16.99 -13.88
C LEU A 28 7.26 17.24 -12.65
N VAL A 29 7.72 18.11 -11.77
CA VAL A 29 6.94 18.56 -10.61
C VAL A 29 6.52 20.00 -10.92
N PRO A 30 5.25 20.25 -11.28
CA PRO A 30 4.77 21.61 -11.44
C PRO A 30 4.88 22.31 -10.08
N GLU A 31 5.19 23.62 -10.08
CA GLU A 31 5.05 24.41 -8.86
C GLU A 31 3.59 24.34 -8.42
N PRO A 32 3.29 23.85 -7.20
CA PRO A 32 1.90 23.68 -6.78
C PRO A 32 1.23 25.05 -6.71
N GLU A 33 0.12 25.24 -7.43
CA GLU A 33 -0.78 26.34 -7.17
C GLU A 33 -1.33 26.16 -5.74
N CYS A 34 -1.33 27.22 -4.92
CA CYS A 34 -1.66 27.16 -3.49
C CYS A 34 -3.05 26.54 -3.21
N ASP A 35 -3.96 26.63 -4.18
CA ASP A 35 -5.35 26.19 -4.11
C ASP A 35 -5.52 24.66 -4.32
N ASP A 36 -4.51 23.95 -4.84
CA ASP A 36 -4.57 22.50 -5.12
C ASP A 36 -3.97 21.61 -4.01
N LEU A 37 -3.52 22.22 -2.90
CA LEU A 37 -2.93 21.50 -1.77
C LEU A 37 -4.01 20.76 -0.96
N LYS A 38 -4.22 19.47 -1.26
CA LYS A 38 -4.99 18.57 -0.39
C LYS A 38 -4.29 18.44 0.97
N ARG A 39 -4.87 19.05 1.99
CA ARG A 39 -4.39 18.91 3.38
C ARG A 39 -4.70 17.50 3.86
N ARG A 40 -3.65 16.77 4.23
CA ARG A 40 -3.76 15.48 4.91
C ARG A 40 -3.94 15.73 6.40
N ASP A 41 -5.01 15.18 6.97
CA ASP A 41 -5.21 15.10 8.41
C ASP A 41 -5.23 13.62 8.83
N GLY A 42 -4.39 13.28 9.80
CA GLY A 42 -4.27 11.92 10.32
C GLY A 42 -3.87 10.84 9.29
N PHE A 43 -4.52 9.68 9.44
CA PHE A 43 -4.11 8.41 8.81
C PHE A 43 -5.22 7.73 8.00
N SER A 44 -6.31 8.45 7.70
CA SER A 44 -7.31 7.97 6.75
C SER A 44 -6.70 7.82 5.35
N LEU A 45 -7.28 6.94 4.52
CA LEU A 45 -6.87 6.75 3.13
C LEU A 45 -6.94 8.09 2.38
N THR A 46 -5.80 8.55 1.83
CA THR A 46 -5.72 9.87 1.18
C THR A 46 -6.06 9.84 -0.31
N ASP A 47 -5.99 8.66 -0.91
CA ASP A 47 -6.26 8.44 -2.33
C ASP A 47 -7.16 7.19 -2.50
N PRO A 48 -8.47 7.36 -2.79
CA PRO A 48 -9.38 6.23 -3.03
C PRO A 48 -9.14 5.55 -4.39
N GLY A 49 -8.17 6.05 -5.16
CA GLY A 49 -7.86 5.60 -6.50
C GLY A 49 -8.80 6.18 -7.55
N PRO A 50 -8.59 5.80 -8.82
CA PRO A 50 -9.42 6.27 -9.93
C PRO A 50 -10.88 5.87 -9.77
N GLY A 51 -11.77 6.64 -10.39
CA GLY A 51 -13.16 6.24 -10.60
C GLY A 51 -13.32 5.44 -11.90
N PHE A 52 -14.47 4.81 -12.08
CA PHE A 52 -14.81 4.06 -13.29
C PHE A 52 -14.66 4.89 -14.57
N ASP A 53 -15.14 6.14 -14.56
CA ASP A 53 -15.09 7.03 -15.72
C ASP A 53 -13.64 7.37 -16.14
N PHE A 54 -12.75 7.59 -15.16
CA PHE A 54 -11.33 7.81 -15.43
C PHE A 54 -10.69 6.55 -16.00
N ALA A 55 -10.95 5.39 -15.40
CA ALA A 55 -10.45 4.12 -15.91
C ALA A 55 -10.93 3.89 -17.36
N LEU A 56 -12.21 4.15 -17.65
CA LEU A 56 -12.76 3.98 -18.98
C LEU A 56 -12.10 4.93 -20.00
N ASP A 57 -11.86 6.18 -19.61
CA ASP A 57 -11.08 7.14 -20.42
C ASP A 57 -9.68 6.61 -20.74
N GLN A 58 -8.95 6.12 -19.73
CA GLN A 58 -7.62 5.54 -19.92
C GLN A 58 -7.64 4.28 -20.80
N ALA A 59 -8.69 3.46 -20.71
CA ALA A 59 -8.86 2.32 -21.60
C ALA A 59 -9.07 2.75 -23.05
N HIS A 60 -9.87 3.81 -23.30
CA HIS A 60 -10.09 4.35 -24.65
C HIS A 60 -8.91 5.15 -25.19
N TYR A 61 -8.08 5.72 -24.32
CA TYR A 61 -6.82 6.35 -24.68
C TYR A 61 -5.76 5.33 -25.14
N CYS A 62 -5.86 4.08 -24.67
CA CYS A 62 -4.95 3.00 -25.05
C CYS A 62 -5.02 2.69 -26.56
N LEU A 63 -3.85 2.49 -27.19
CA LEU A 63 -3.75 2.16 -28.62
C LEU A 63 -3.91 0.67 -28.95
N PHE A 64 -4.16 -0.16 -27.95
CA PHE A 64 -4.29 -1.62 -28.07
C PHE A 64 -3.17 -2.28 -28.90
N CYS A 65 -1.91 -2.08 -28.51
CA CYS A 65 -0.73 -2.43 -29.32
C CYS A 65 -0.49 -3.93 -29.56
N HIS A 66 -1.19 -4.85 -28.87
CA HIS A 66 -1.00 -6.30 -29.00
C HIS A 66 -1.26 -6.82 -30.42
N ASP A 67 -2.25 -6.29 -31.14
CA ASP A 67 -2.57 -6.70 -32.53
C ASP A 67 -1.39 -6.53 -33.50
N ARG A 68 -0.45 -5.66 -33.15
CA ARG A 68 0.74 -5.34 -33.95
C ARG A 68 2.01 -6.00 -33.40
N GLY A 69 1.92 -6.76 -32.32
CA GLY A 69 3.07 -7.30 -31.58
C GLY A 69 3.99 -6.21 -31.02
N LYS A 70 3.42 -5.07 -30.60
CA LYS A 70 4.16 -3.88 -30.12
C LYS A 70 3.68 -3.41 -28.75
N ASP A 71 3.18 -4.32 -27.93
CA ASP A 71 2.74 -4.11 -26.55
C ASP A 71 3.92 -3.86 -25.61
N SER A 72 4.52 -2.68 -25.73
CA SER A 72 5.67 -2.24 -24.93
C SER A 72 5.37 -2.19 -23.44
N CYS A 73 4.12 -1.96 -23.03
CA CYS A 73 3.71 -2.03 -21.62
C CYS A 73 3.88 -3.42 -21.00
N ARG A 74 3.92 -4.48 -21.81
CA ARG A 74 4.16 -5.87 -21.39
C ARG A 74 5.62 -6.26 -21.60
N HIS A 75 6.17 -5.99 -22.78
CA HIS A 75 7.48 -6.51 -23.19
C HIS A 75 8.64 -5.50 -23.10
N GLY A 76 8.37 -4.27 -22.67
CA GLY A 76 9.30 -3.15 -22.66
C GLY A 76 9.34 -2.39 -23.98
N LEU A 77 9.72 -1.11 -23.91
CA LEU A 77 9.94 -0.30 -25.09
C LEU A 77 11.35 -0.57 -25.64
N LYS A 78 11.45 -0.92 -26.92
CA LYS A 78 12.71 -1.27 -27.57
C LYS A 78 13.20 -0.14 -28.46
N ASN A 79 14.51 0.10 -28.44
CA ASN A 79 15.18 1.01 -29.35
C ASN A 79 15.31 0.39 -30.77
N ARG A 80 15.93 1.12 -31.71
CA ARG A 80 16.11 0.65 -33.10
C ARG A 80 17.00 -0.60 -33.22
N GLU A 81 17.82 -0.88 -32.22
CA GLU A 81 18.72 -2.02 -32.15
C GLU A 81 18.05 -3.24 -31.47
N GLY A 82 16.80 -3.10 -31.04
CA GLY A 82 16.01 -4.15 -30.39
C GLY A 82 16.30 -4.35 -28.90
N GLN A 83 17.10 -3.46 -28.29
CA GLN A 83 17.39 -3.46 -26.85
C GLN A 83 16.37 -2.63 -26.08
N ILE A 84 16.26 -2.83 -24.77
CA ILE A 84 15.41 -1.99 -23.90
C ILE A 84 15.90 -0.54 -23.98
N ASP A 85 14.97 0.36 -24.26
CA ASP A 85 15.24 1.78 -24.40
C ASP A 85 15.26 2.49 -23.03
N GLN A 86 15.74 3.72 -22.99
CA GLN A 86 15.79 4.55 -21.80
C GLN A 86 15.03 5.87 -21.99
N ASN A 87 14.40 6.35 -20.93
CA ASN A 87 13.78 7.67 -20.93
C ASN A 87 14.84 8.80 -20.80
N PRO A 88 14.46 10.08 -20.96
CA PRO A 88 15.38 11.21 -20.80
C PRO A 88 16.05 11.35 -19.41
N LEU A 89 15.56 10.65 -18.39
CA LEU A 89 16.18 10.57 -17.05
C LEU A 89 17.20 9.43 -16.93
N GLY A 90 17.41 8.67 -18.00
CA GLY A 90 18.32 7.51 -18.03
C GLY A 90 17.72 6.24 -17.41
N GLU A 91 16.41 6.20 -17.20
CA GLU A 91 15.77 5.04 -16.63
C GLU A 91 15.30 4.06 -17.72
N GLU A 92 15.50 2.76 -17.48
CA GLU A 92 15.07 1.71 -18.40
C GLU A 92 13.54 1.63 -18.53
N LEU A 93 13.09 1.38 -19.76
CA LEU A 93 11.69 1.25 -20.14
C LEU A 93 11.26 -0.21 -20.21
N ASN A 94 11.43 -0.91 -19.09
CA ASN A 94 10.97 -2.29 -18.93
C ASN A 94 9.44 -2.38 -18.95
N GLY A 95 8.91 -3.50 -19.46
CA GLY A 95 7.49 -3.81 -19.43
C GLY A 95 7.06 -4.36 -18.07
N CYS A 96 5.81 -4.80 -17.96
CA CYS A 96 5.29 -5.46 -16.77
C CYS A 96 6.16 -6.68 -16.38
N PRO A 97 6.72 -6.72 -15.16
CA PRO A 97 7.53 -7.87 -14.71
C PRO A 97 6.77 -9.20 -14.66
N LEU A 98 5.44 -9.15 -14.62
CA LEU A 98 4.58 -10.33 -14.63
C LEU A 98 4.25 -10.81 -16.06
N ASP A 99 4.73 -10.12 -17.10
CA ASP A 99 4.35 -10.39 -18.50
C ASP A 99 2.82 -10.34 -18.71
N GLN A 100 2.16 -9.43 -17.98
CA GLN A 100 0.71 -9.29 -17.99
C GLN A 100 0.17 -8.81 -19.33
N LYS A 101 -0.92 -9.44 -19.80
CA LYS A 101 -1.66 -9.11 -21.04
C LYS A 101 -2.45 -7.80 -20.93
N ILE A 102 -1.73 -6.70 -20.70
CA ILE A 102 -2.28 -5.37 -20.43
C ILE A 102 -3.10 -4.87 -21.59
N SER A 103 -2.60 -5.02 -22.82
CA SER A 103 -3.26 -4.43 -23.97
C SER A 103 -4.62 -5.09 -24.25
N GLU A 104 -4.69 -6.41 -24.08
CA GLU A 104 -5.91 -7.22 -24.17
C GLU A 104 -6.86 -6.95 -23.00
N MET A 105 -6.31 -6.83 -21.78
CA MET A 105 -7.06 -6.44 -20.58
C MET A 105 -7.75 -5.09 -20.78
N ASN A 106 -7.03 -4.08 -21.28
CA ASN A 106 -7.56 -2.74 -21.54
C ASN A 106 -8.64 -2.76 -22.64
N LEU A 107 -8.42 -3.53 -23.71
CA LEU A 107 -9.39 -3.67 -24.80
C LEU A 107 -10.71 -4.27 -24.28
N ALA A 108 -10.64 -5.36 -23.52
CA ALA A 108 -11.82 -5.98 -22.93
C ALA A 108 -12.57 -5.01 -22.01
N PHE A 109 -11.86 -4.21 -21.21
CA PHE A 109 -12.47 -3.19 -20.36
C PHE A 109 -13.16 -2.09 -21.18
N SER A 110 -12.51 -1.58 -22.23
CA SER A 110 -13.12 -0.56 -23.11
C SER A 110 -14.38 -1.03 -23.84
N GLN A 111 -14.57 -2.34 -23.98
CA GLN A 111 -15.75 -2.96 -24.57
C GLN A 111 -16.85 -3.26 -23.52
N GLY A 112 -16.65 -2.86 -22.26
CA GLY A 112 -17.57 -3.09 -21.15
C GLY A 112 -17.46 -4.48 -20.52
N SER A 113 -16.49 -5.30 -20.92
CA SER A 113 -16.27 -6.65 -20.35
C SER A 113 -15.35 -6.57 -19.13
N VAL A 114 -15.88 -6.08 -18.00
CA VAL A 114 -15.10 -5.94 -16.75
C VAL A 114 -14.60 -7.29 -16.23
N LEU A 115 -15.48 -8.30 -16.19
CA LEU A 115 -15.10 -9.65 -15.75
C LEU A 115 -14.10 -10.31 -16.70
N GLY A 116 -14.27 -10.11 -18.01
CA GLY A 116 -13.32 -10.59 -19.02
C GLY A 116 -11.95 -9.93 -18.86
N SER A 117 -11.94 -8.61 -18.62
CA SER A 117 -10.72 -7.85 -18.35
C SER A 117 -9.99 -8.37 -17.10
N LEU A 118 -10.72 -8.58 -15.99
CA LEU A 118 -10.15 -9.21 -14.79
C LEU A 118 -9.59 -10.60 -15.08
N ALA A 119 -10.33 -11.45 -15.79
CA ALA A 119 -9.88 -12.80 -16.12
C ALA A 119 -8.61 -12.79 -16.98
N ILE A 120 -8.48 -11.86 -17.94
CA ILE A 120 -7.27 -11.69 -18.76
C ILE A 120 -6.09 -11.27 -17.88
N ALA A 121 -6.28 -10.28 -17.01
CA ALA A 121 -5.24 -9.81 -16.08
C ALA A 121 -4.73 -10.94 -15.17
N MET A 122 -5.66 -11.75 -14.65
CA MET A 122 -5.37 -12.86 -13.75
C MET A 122 -4.76 -14.10 -14.43
N ILE A 123 -4.55 -14.08 -15.75
CA ILE A 123 -3.75 -15.11 -16.42
C ILE A 123 -2.33 -15.09 -15.83
N ASP A 124 -1.77 -13.89 -15.70
CA ASP A 124 -0.39 -13.67 -15.28
C ASP A 124 -0.29 -13.14 -13.84
N ASN A 125 -1.34 -12.43 -13.37
CA ASN A 125 -1.39 -11.83 -12.04
C ASN A 125 -2.65 -12.24 -11.24
N PRO A 126 -2.71 -13.46 -10.67
CA PRO A 126 -3.87 -13.92 -9.91
C PRO A 126 -4.09 -13.13 -8.61
N LEU A 127 -3.08 -12.42 -8.11
CA LEU A 127 -3.15 -11.60 -6.90
C LEU A 127 -3.14 -10.11 -7.25
N LEU A 128 -3.93 -9.72 -8.25
CA LEU A 128 -4.15 -8.33 -8.70
C LEU A 128 -4.37 -7.32 -7.57
N ALA A 129 -4.95 -7.77 -6.45
CA ALA A 129 -5.12 -6.96 -5.24
C ALA A 129 -3.79 -6.41 -4.66
N ALA A 130 -2.65 -7.00 -5.01
CA ALA A 130 -1.33 -6.58 -4.56
C ALA A 130 -0.63 -5.57 -5.49
N THR A 131 -1.20 -5.28 -6.66
CA THR A 131 -0.59 -4.44 -7.70
C THR A 131 -1.52 -3.28 -8.08
N GLY A 132 -1.15 -2.51 -9.09
CA GLY A 132 -1.95 -1.40 -9.59
C GLY A 132 -1.59 -0.06 -8.95
N HIS A 133 -2.60 0.81 -8.85
CA HIS A 133 -2.50 2.22 -8.49
C HIS A 133 -1.69 2.41 -7.21
N ARG A 134 -0.69 3.30 -7.28
CA ARG A 134 0.26 3.60 -6.20
C ARG A 134 1.20 2.45 -5.80
N ILE A 135 1.22 1.33 -6.53
CA ILE A 135 2.13 0.20 -6.25
C ILE A 135 3.14 -0.03 -7.38
N CYS A 136 2.67 -0.29 -8.60
CA CYS A 136 3.53 -0.57 -9.75
C CYS A 136 3.42 0.55 -10.81
N GLN A 137 4.43 0.69 -11.67
CA GLN A 137 4.42 1.71 -12.73
C GLN A 137 5.18 1.34 -14.03
N ASP A 138 5.90 0.20 -14.06
CA ASP A 138 6.76 -0.16 -15.20
C ASP A 138 6.00 -0.20 -16.54
N CYS A 139 4.77 -0.73 -16.51
CA CYS A 139 3.88 -0.80 -17.67
C CYS A 139 3.50 0.58 -18.24
N SER A 140 3.26 1.58 -17.39
CA SER A 140 3.00 2.95 -17.82
C SER A 140 4.26 3.63 -18.31
N ARG A 141 5.40 3.41 -17.64
CA ARG A 141 6.69 3.97 -18.05
C ARG A 141 7.10 3.53 -19.45
N SER A 142 6.90 2.25 -19.78
CA SER A 142 7.20 1.67 -21.10
C SER A 142 6.10 1.86 -22.13
N CYS A 143 5.01 2.57 -21.82
CA CYS A 143 3.95 2.87 -22.79
C CYS A 143 4.53 3.57 -24.03
N ILE A 144 3.98 3.33 -25.22
CA ILE A 144 4.49 3.96 -26.45
C ILE A 144 4.41 5.50 -26.43
N PHE A 145 3.56 6.07 -25.56
CA PHE A 145 3.48 7.50 -25.31
C PHE A 145 4.65 7.99 -24.45
N GLN A 146 5.75 8.37 -25.11
CA GLN A 146 6.99 8.83 -24.46
C GLN A 146 7.17 10.36 -24.44
N ARG A 147 6.30 11.09 -25.14
CA ARG A 147 6.35 12.58 -25.22
C ARG A 147 5.19 13.24 -24.50
N GLN A 148 4.20 12.46 -24.08
CA GLN A 148 2.99 12.88 -23.42
C GLN A 148 2.65 11.88 -22.32
N GLU A 149 1.67 12.22 -21.48
CA GLU A 149 1.18 11.33 -20.42
C GLU A 149 0.89 9.94 -20.97
N ALA A 150 1.51 8.94 -20.34
CA ALA A 150 1.26 7.55 -20.64
C ALA A 150 -0.16 7.15 -20.21
N VAL A 151 -0.65 6.03 -20.75
CA VAL A 151 -1.87 5.40 -20.21
C VAL A 151 -1.61 5.03 -18.75
N ASP A 152 -2.50 5.43 -17.85
CA ASP A 152 -2.44 5.04 -16.44
C ASP A 152 -2.99 3.61 -16.25
N ILE A 153 -2.15 2.65 -16.64
CA ILE A 153 -2.42 1.22 -16.57
C ILE A 153 -2.62 0.74 -15.11
N PRO A 154 -1.80 1.16 -14.13
CA PRO A 154 -2.01 0.79 -12.73
C PRO A 154 -3.37 1.25 -12.18
N ALA A 155 -3.80 2.48 -12.52
CA ALA A 155 -5.13 2.97 -12.19
C ALA A 155 -6.23 2.09 -12.81
N LEU A 156 -6.11 1.80 -14.11
CA LEU A 156 -7.05 0.91 -14.79
C LEU A 156 -7.15 -0.47 -14.13
N GLU A 157 -6.01 -1.11 -13.85
CA GLU A 157 -5.93 -2.43 -13.21
C GLU A 157 -6.65 -2.44 -11.86
N THR A 158 -6.45 -1.39 -11.06
CA THR A 158 -7.12 -1.25 -9.75
C THR A 158 -8.62 -1.08 -9.89
N GLU A 159 -9.07 -0.28 -10.86
CA GLU A 159 -10.50 -0.05 -11.06
C GLU A 159 -11.23 -1.27 -11.63
N ILE A 160 -10.55 -2.10 -12.43
CA ILE A 160 -11.08 -3.41 -12.85
C ILE A 160 -11.40 -4.27 -11.61
N LEU A 161 -10.45 -4.38 -10.67
CA LEU A 161 -10.67 -5.13 -9.43
C LEU A 161 -11.80 -4.50 -8.59
N LYS A 162 -11.77 -3.18 -8.38
CA LYS A 162 -12.80 -2.47 -7.62
C LYS A 162 -14.19 -2.68 -8.21
N SER A 163 -14.32 -2.65 -9.53
CA SER A 163 -15.60 -2.87 -10.23
C SER A 163 -16.16 -4.26 -9.94
N ILE A 164 -15.30 -5.29 -9.86
CA ILE A 164 -15.72 -6.64 -9.50
C ILE A 164 -16.07 -6.74 -8.01
N LEU A 165 -15.26 -6.15 -7.12
CA LEU A 165 -15.53 -6.16 -5.68
C LEU A 165 -16.80 -5.41 -5.29
N ARG A 166 -17.24 -4.43 -6.11
CA ARG A 166 -18.52 -3.72 -5.94
C ARG A 166 -19.75 -4.55 -6.33
N LEU A 167 -19.58 -5.66 -7.05
CA LEU A 167 -20.69 -6.55 -7.37
C LEU A 167 -21.14 -7.34 -6.13
N PRO A 168 -22.43 -7.73 -6.05
CA PRO A 168 -22.85 -8.81 -5.16
C PRO A 168 -21.96 -10.04 -5.35
N TRP A 169 -21.43 -10.57 -4.25
CA TRP A 169 -20.48 -11.69 -4.26
C TRP A 169 -19.16 -11.41 -4.98
N GLY A 170 -18.76 -10.14 -5.12
CA GLY A 170 -17.53 -9.74 -5.82
C GLY A 170 -16.26 -10.41 -5.28
N VAL A 171 -16.17 -10.58 -3.95
CA VAL A 171 -15.09 -11.34 -3.28
C VAL A 171 -15.05 -12.79 -3.75
N GLU A 172 -16.22 -13.41 -3.91
CA GLU A 172 -16.33 -14.81 -4.32
C GLU A 172 -16.05 -14.99 -5.82
N ILE A 173 -16.46 -14.03 -6.66
CA ILE A 173 -16.09 -13.98 -8.08
C ILE A 173 -14.57 -13.91 -8.23
N TYR A 174 -13.93 -13.00 -7.49
CA TYR A 174 -12.47 -12.87 -7.52
C TYR A 174 -11.78 -14.13 -6.98
N THR A 175 -12.22 -14.64 -5.82
CA THR A 175 -11.68 -15.87 -5.22
C THR A 175 -11.82 -17.06 -6.16
N LEU A 176 -12.98 -17.20 -6.82
CA LEU A 176 -13.19 -18.24 -7.83
C LEU A 176 -12.17 -18.11 -8.96
N LEU A 177 -11.92 -16.91 -9.50
CA LEU A 177 -10.92 -16.71 -10.54
C LEU A 177 -9.47 -17.02 -10.10
N THR A 178 -9.17 -16.92 -8.80
CA THR A 178 -7.86 -17.35 -8.27
C THR A 178 -7.70 -18.87 -8.23
N LEU A 179 -8.80 -19.63 -8.21
CA LEU A 179 -8.81 -21.10 -8.22
C LEU A 179 -9.06 -21.63 -9.63
N TRP A 180 -9.89 -20.94 -10.40
CA TRP A 180 -10.33 -21.33 -11.72
C TRP A 180 -10.36 -20.13 -12.67
N ASN A 181 -9.42 -20.09 -13.61
CA ASN A 181 -9.43 -19.08 -14.67
C ASN A 181 -9.63 -19.74 -16.03
N PRO A 182 -10.80 -19.56 -16.68
CA PRO A 182 -11.10 -20.23 -17.95
C PRO A 182 -10.22 -19.79 -19.12
N LEU A 183 -9.53 -18.65 -19.01
CA LEU A 183 -8.64 -18.14 -20.06
C LEU A 183 -7.21 -18.69 -19.95
N LYS A 184 -6.88 -19.42 -18.87
CA LYS A 184 -5.58 -20.09 -18.75
C LYS A 184 -5.57 -21.36 -19.60
N ALA A 185 -4.66 -21.45 -20.57
CA ALA A 185 -4.48 -22.65 -21.37
C ALA A 185 -3.95 -23.86 -20.56
N ARG A 186 -3.25 -23.60 -19.44
CA ARG A 186 -2.66 -24.61 -18.55
C ARG A 186 -2.86 -24.18 -17.11
N SER A 187 -2.96 -25.15 -16.20
CA SER A 187 -3.14 -24.88 -14.76
C SER A 187 -4.36 -24.00 -14.47
N PHE A 188 -5.44 -24.16 -15.25
CA PHE A 188 -6.69 -23.42 -15.07
C PHE A 188 -7.49 -23.90 -13.86
N LEU A 189 -7.13 -25.04 -13.25
CA LEU A 189 -7.65 -25.55 -11.98
C LEU A 189 -6.48 -25.91 -11.05
N PRO A 190 -6.71 -25.97 -9.73
CA PRO A 190 -5.70 -26.48 -8.79
C PRO A 190 -5.42 -27.95 -9.11
N LYS A 191 -4.17 -28.37 -8.95
CA LYS A 191 -3.79 -29.78 -9.08
C LYS A 191 -4.17 -30.56 -7.84
N GLU A 192 -4.34 -31.87 -8.01
CA GLU A 192 -4.43 -32.84 -6.92
C GLU A 192 -3.24 -32.74 -5.96
N GLU A 193 -3.44 -33.17 -4.71
CA GLU A 193 -2.39 -33.15 -3.70
C GLU A 193 -1.15 -33.92 -4.18
N SER A 194 -0.04 -33.19 -4.24
CA SER A 194 1.24 -33.71 -4.72
C SER A 194 2.01 -34.53 -3.67
N GLY A 195 1.59 -34.46 -2.41
CA GLY A 195 2.29 -35.03 -1.25
C GLY A 195 3.45 -34.17 -0.71
N TYR A 196 3.95 -33.19 -1.47
CA TYR A 196 5.04 -32.31 -1.03
C TYR A 196 4.57 -31.23 -0.04
N LYS A 197 5.40 -30.96 0.97
CA LYS A 197 5.20 -29.95 2.00
C LYS A 197 6.30 -28.88 1.90
N VAL A 198 5.89 -27.63 1.78
CA VAL A 198 6.80 -26.49 1.62
C VAL A 198 6.64 -25.52 2.78
N LEU A 199 7.76 -25.18 3.43
CA LEU A 199 7.83 -24.08 4.39
C LEU A 199 8.14 -22.78 3.64
N VAL A 200 7.23 -21.81 3.68
CA VAL A 200 7.45 -20.47 3.13
C VAL A 200 7.84 -19.52 4.25
N VAL A 201 8.94 -18.79 4.10
CA VAL A 201 9.48 -17.91 5.15
C VAL A 201 9.33 -16.45 4.74
N GLY A 202 8.45 -15.74 5.43
CA GLY A 202 8.04 -14.37 5.13
C GLY A 202 6.74 -14.33 4.33
N LEU A 203 5.80 -13.48 4.74
CA LEU A 203 4.48 -13.31 4.12
C LEU A 203 4.30 -11.92 3.49
N GLY A 204 5.40 -11.37 2.95
CA GLY A 204 5.38 -10.27 1.99
C GLY A 204 4.93 -10.72 0.58
N PRO A 205 5.01 -9.83 -0.42
CA PRO A 205 4.56 -10.12 -1.79
C PRO A 205 5.12 -11.41 -2.41
N ALA A 206 6.42 -11.65 -2.24
CA ALA A 206 7.03 -12.91 -2.69
C ALA A 206 6.45 -14.14 -1.98
N GLY A 207 6.21 -14.03 -0.67
CA GLY A 207 5.74 -15.13 0.18
C GLY A 207 4.29 -15.51 -0.06
N PHE A 208 3.38 -14.54 -0.05
CA PHE A 208 1.98 -14.82 -0.38
C PHE A 208 1.81 -15.23 -1.86
N GLY A 209 2.64 -14.66 -2.75
CA GLY A 209 2.63 -15.00 -4.17
C GLY A 209 3.06 -16.44 -4.42
N ILE A 210 4.20 -16.87 -3.88
CA ILE A 210 4.65 -18.26 -4.03
C ILE A 210 3.70 -19.24 -3.33
N SER A 211 3.11 -18.85 -2.20
CA SER A 211 2.10 -19.67 -1.50
C SER A 211 0.88 -19.93 -2.37
N HIS A 212 0.41 -18.93 -3.11
CA HIS A 212 -0.66 -19.10 -4.08
C HIS A 212 -0.29 -20.13 -5.16
N TYR A 213 0.88 -19.99 -5.81
CA TYR A 213 1.28 -20.88 -6.89
C TYR A 213 1.59 -22.31 -6.43
N LEU A 214 2.19 -22.48 -5.25
CA LEU A 214 2.51 -23.79 -4.68
C LEU A 214 1.24 -24.55 -4.30
N THR A 215 0.29 -23.90 -3.63
CA THR A 215 -0.99 -24.53 -3.30
C THR A 215 -1.82 -24.83 -4.55
N HIS A 216 -1.75 -23.98 -5.57
CA HIS A 216 -2.38 -24.27 -6.87
C HIS A 216 -1.74 -25.45 -7.60
N SER A 217 -0.47 -25.75 -7.30
CA SER A 217 0.26 -26.90 -7.82
C SER A 217 0.06 -28.17 -6.98
N GLY A 218 -0.81 -28.13 -5.97
CA GLY A 218 -1.12 -29.27 -5.11
C GLY A 218 -0.14 -29.49 -3.96
N HIS A 219 0.73 -28.52 -3.65
CA HIS A 219 1.66 -28.61 -2.53
C HIS A 219 1.01 -28.11 -1.24
N ALA A 220 1.24 -28.81 -0.13
CA ALA A 220 0.90 -28.30 1.20
C ALA A 220 1.88 -27.19 1.58
N VAL A 221 1.36 -26.02 1.95
CA VAL A 221 2.16 -24.84 2.30
C VAL A 221 1.92 -24.47 3.76
N VAL A 222 2.99 -24.44 4.52
CA VAL A 222 3.02 -23.76 5.83
C VAL A 222 3.88 -22.52 5.67
N ALA A 223 3.32 -21.35 5.95
CA ALA A 223 4.05 -20.10 5.92
C ALA A 223 4.32 -19.60 7.33
N ILE A 224 5.51 -19.04 7.55
CA ILE A 224 5.89 -18.39 8.81
C ILE A 224 6.29 -16.94 8.56
N ASP A 225 5.97 -16.06 9.49
CA ASP A 225 6.49 -14.68 9.52
C ASP A 225 7.02 -14.33 10.91
N GLY A 226 8.06 -13.50 10.95
CA GLY A 226 8.61 -12.99 12.21
C GLY A 226 7.65 -12.02 12.90
N LEU A 227 6.80 -11.34 12.14
CA LEU A 227 5.73 -10.49 12.69
C LEU A 227 4.57 -11.34 13.19
N LYS A 228 3.89 -10.83 14.23
CA LYS A 228 2.61 -11.42 14.67
C LYS A 228 1.59 -11.27 13.53
N ILE A 229 0.90 -12.35 13.19
CA ILE A 229 -0.20 -12.34 12.24
C ILE A 229 -1.49 -12.41 13.04
N GLU A 230 -2.36 -11.42 12.87
CA GLU A 230 -3.67 -11.44 13.49
C GLU A 230 -4.59 -12.43 12.75
N PRO A 231 -5.39 -13.23 13.49
CA PRO A 231 -6.32 -14.15 12.88
C PRO A 231 -7.41 -13.39 12.11
N LEU A 232 -7.84 -13.96 10.98
CA LEU A 232 -9.01 -13.44 10.29
C LEU A 232 -10.28 -13.67 11.14
N PRO A 233 -11.19 -12.68 11.21
CA PRO A 233 -12.49 -12.86 11.85
C PRO A 233 -13.24 -14.06 11.26
N HIS A 234 -14.02 -14.78 12.08
CA HIS A 234 -14.75 -15.97 11.64
C HIS A 234 -15.67 -15.72 10.42
N GLN A 235 -16.26 -14.53 10.33
CA GLN A 235 -17.09 -14.12 9.18
C GLN A 235 -16.35 -14.18 7.83
N CYS A 236 -15.02 -14.03 7.83
CA CYS A 236 -14.20 -14.13 6.62
C CYS A 236 -14.18 -15.54 6.02
N PHE A 237 -14.66 -16.57 6.73
CA PHE A 237 -14.77 -17.95 6.22
C PHE A 237 -16.16 -18.30 5.69
N GLN A 238 -17.13 -17.36 5.77
CA GLN A 238 -18.42 -17.47 5.10
C GLN A 238 -18.39 -16.72 3.77
N PRO A 239 -19.23 -17.08 2.79
CA PRO A 239 -19.39 -16.30 1.56
C PRO A 239 -19.69 -14.83 1.85
N VAL A 240 -18.98 -13.93 1.18
CA VAL A 240 -19.07 -12.47 1.40
C VAL A 240 -19.93 -11.85 0.32
N TYR A 241 -21.08 -11.30 0.72
CA TYR A 241 -22.01 -10.67 -0.22
C TYR A 241 -21.52 -9.29 -0.67
N CYS A 242 -21.06 -8.46 0.25
CA CYS A 242 -20.57 -7.11 -0.01
C CYS A 242 -19.13 -6.96 0.47
N TRP A 243 -18.22 -6.48 -0.40
CA TRP A 243 -16.82 -6.24 -0.04
C TRP A 243 -16.67 -5.21 1.09
N ASP A 244 -17.53 -4.19 1.12
CA ASP A 244 -17.47 -3.13 2.12
C ASP A 244 -17.70 -3.65 3.56
N ASP A 245 -18.37 -4.80 3.73
CA ASP A 245 -18.56 -5.45 5.05
C ASP A 245 -17.24 -5.94 5.66
N LEU A 246 -16.19 -6.09 4.85
CA LEU A 246 -14.85 -6.50 5.30
C LEU A 246 -13.85 -5.36 5.39
N ARG A 247 -14.22 -4.14 4.96
CA ARG A 247 -13.29 -3.00 4.92
C ARG A 247 -13.23 -2.30 6.27
N ASP A 248 -12.03 -1.95 6.66
CA ASP A 248 -11.78 -1.05 7.78
C ASP A 248 -11.25 0.28 7.27
N SER A 249 -11.55 1.37 7.97
CA SER A 249 -10.83 2.62 7.79
C SER A 249 -9.37 2.44 8.22
N LEU A 250 -8.41 3.00 7.46
CA LEU A 250 -6.98 2.76 7.70
C LEU A 250 -6.48 3.33 9.02
N ASP A 251 -7.10 4.37 9.54
CA ASP A 251 -6.80 5.00 10.83
C ASP A 251 -7.36 4.20 12.04
N GLN A 252 -8.32 3.32 11.82
CA GLN A 252 -8.95 2.49 12.85
C GLN A 252 -8.52 1.02 12.80
N ARG A 253 -8.03 0.56 11.65
CA ARG A 253 -7.64 -0.83 11.40
C ARG A 253 -6.56 -1.29 12.38
N VAL A 254 -6.71 -2.52 12.87
CA VAL A 254 -5.63 -3.23 13.56
C VAL A 254 -4.65 -3.80 12.52
N PRO A 255 -3.35 -3.53 12.62
CA PRO A 255 -2.36 -4.11 11.72
C PRO A 255 -2.45 -5.65 11.75
N ALA A 256 -2.64 -6.26 10.60
CA ALA A 256 -2.83 -7.71 10.49
C ALA A 256 -1.50 -8.48 10.54
N GLY A 257 -0.37 -7.79 10.32
CA GLY A 257 0.96 -8.38 10.23
C GLY A 257 1.19 -9.30 9.02
N PHE A 258 0.22 -9.35 8.11
CA PHE A 258 0.30 -10.06 6.82
C PHE A 258 0.56 -9.05 5.70
N GLY A 259 1.52 -9.32 4.80
CA GLY A 259 1.83 -8.46 3.65
C GLY A 259 3.23 -7.85 3.63
N GLY A 260 4.03 -8.03 4.69
CA GLY A 260 5.40 -7.52 4.75
C GLY A 260 5.45 -5.99 4.56
N VAL A 261 6.34 -5.50 3.70
CA VAL A 261 6.48 -4.06 3.39
C VAL A 261 5.16 -3.43 2.93
N ALA A 262 4.25 -4.18 2.32
CA ALA A 262 2.93 -3.65 1.94
C ALA A 262 2.06 -3.30 3.16
N GLU A 263 2.27 -3.98 4.30
CA GLU A 263 1.55 -3.75 5.55
C GLU A 263 2.24 -2.68 6.41
N TYR A 264 3.56 -2.79 6.61
CA TYR A 264 4.30 -1.95 7.56
C TYR A 264 5.09 -0.81 6.92
N GLY A 265 5.29 -0.82 5.61
CA GLY A 265 6.10 0.17 4.89
C GLY A 265 5.25 1.14 4.08
N ILE A 266 4.36 0.61 3.23
CA ILE A 266 3.45 1.43 2.43
C ILE A 266 2.40 2.07 3.35
N THR A 267 2.16 3.36 3.15
CA THR A 267 1.36 4.21 4.02
C THR A 267 -0.07 4.39 3.52
N VAL A 268 -0.74 5.47 3.92
CA VAL A 268 -2.14 5.80 3.59
C VAL A 268 -2.40 6.13 2.12
N ARG A 269 -1.36 6.08 1.28
CA ARG A 269 -1.49 6.22 -0.18
C ARG A 269 -2.00 4.97 -0.88
N TRP A 270 -2.20 3.86 -0.17
CA TRP A 270 -2.70 2.61 -0.73
C TRP A 270 -3.69 1.92 0.23
N ASP A 271 -4.77 1.35 -0.31
CA ASP A 271 -5.81 0.69 0.48
C ASP A 271 -5.35 -0.69 0.98
N LYS A 272 -4.91 -0.75 2.25
CA LYS A 272 -4.45 -1.98 2.90
C LYS A 272 -5.53 -3.04 3.09
N ASN A 273 -6.80 -2.73 2.84
CA ASN A 273 -7.85 -3.75 2.83
C ASN A 273 -7.59 -4.82 1.76
N TYR A 274 -6.87 -4.51 0.69
CA TYR A 274 -6.47 -5.52 -0.29
C TYR A 274 -5.55 -6.61 0.26
N LEU A 275 -4.74 -6.33 1.29
CA LEU A 275 -3.98 -7.37 2.00
C LEU A 275 -4.91 -8.33 2.75
N LYS A 276 -6.01 -7.82 3.32
CA LYS A 276 -7.03 -8.66 3.96
C LYS A 276 -7.68 -9.59 2.94
N LEU A 277 -7.96 -9.10 1.73
CA LEU A 277 -8.49 -9.91 0.62
C LEU A 277 -7.53 -11.04 0.24
N ILE A 278 -6.24 -10.75 0.08
CA ILE A 278 -5.22 -11.77 -0.24
C ILE A 278 -5.08 -12.80 0.90
N HIS A 279 -5.04 -12.34 2.15
CA HIS A 279 -4.97 -13.22 3.32
C HIS A 279 -6.19 -14.16 3.36
N LEU A 280 -7.39 -13.62 3.12
CA LEU A 280 -8.63 -14.39 3.05
C LEU A 280 -8.59 -15.46 1.94
N ILE A 281 -8.16 -15.10 0.73
CA ILE A 281 -8.05 -16.04 -0.39
C ILE A 281 -7.13 -17.22 -0.04
N LEU A 282 -5.96 -16.94 0.56
CA LEU A 282 -5.03 -17.99 0.94
C LEU A 282 -5.54 -18.81 2.12
N ALA A 283 -6.07 -18.16 3.16
CA ALA A 283 -6.55 -18.83 4.38
C ALA A 283 -7.72 -19.79 4.11
N ARG A 284 -8.52 -19.54 3.06
CA ARG A 284 -9.60 -20.45 2.63
C ARG A 284 -9.09 -21.69 1.89
N ARG A 285 -7.81 -21.77 1.52
CA ARG A 285 -7.23 -22.97 0.87
C ARG A 285 -6.93 -24.03 1.91
N HIS A 286 -7.44 -25.25 1.71
CA HIS A 286 -7.20 -26.37 2.63
C HIS A 286 -5.71 -26.71 2.80
N LEU A 287 -4.90 -26.53 1.74
CA LEU A 287 -3.45 -26.76 1.71
C LEU A 287 -2.60 -25.60 2.28
N PHE A 288 -3.19 -24.50 2.76
CA PHE A 288 -2.43 -23.35 3.26
C PHE A 288 -2.63 -23.14 4.76
N ARG A 289 -1.54 -22.94 5.50
CA ARG A 289 -1.58 -22.42 6.89
C ARG A 289 -0.49 -21.38 7.08
N SER A 290 -0.75 -20.35 7.89
CA SER A 290 0.22 -19.31 8.22
C SER A 290 0.37 -19.17 9.74
N PHE A 291 1.59 -18.88 10.20
CA PHE A 291 1.91 -18.64 11.61
C PHE A 291 2.77 -17.38 11.73
N GLY A 292 2.32 -16.43 12.56
CA GLY A 292 3.10 -15.24 12.90
C GLY A 292 3.94 -15.44 14.16
N GLY A 293 4.91 -14.55 14.39
CA GLY A 293 5.80 -14.58 15.54
C GLY A 293 6.86 -15.69 15.49
N VAL A 294 7.11 -16.27 14.31
CA VAL A 294 8.05 -17.38 14.11
C VAL A 294 9.15 -16.93 13.16
N ARG A 295 10.35 -16.67 13.70
CA ARG A 295 11.50 -16.23 12.90
C ARG A 295 12.41 -17.41 12.56
N LEU A 296 12.66 -17.58 11.25
CA LEU A 296 13.69 -18.49 10.76
C LEU A 296 15.07 -18.06 11.28
N GLY A 297 15.85 -19.03 11.77
CA GLY A 297 17.16 -18.82 12.38
C GLY A 297 17.12 -18.50 13.87
N SER A 298 15.94 -18.37 14.48
CA SER A 298 15.77 -18.19 15.92
C SER A 298 14.80 -19.21 16.52
N GLN A 299 13.51 -19.19 16.14
CA GLN A 299 12.51 -20.12 16.66
C GLN A 299 12.52 -21.46 15.92
N ILE A 300 12.90 -21.43 14.65
CA ILE A 300 13.01 -22.61 13.79
C ILE A 300 14.23 -22.47 12.88
N THR A 301 15.01 -23.52 12.74
CA THR A 301 16.11 -23.61 11.78
C THR A 301 15.68 -24.36 10.52
N ILE A 302 16.45 -24.22 9.44
CA ILE A 302 16.21 -24.99 8.20
C ILE A 302 16.26 -26.50 8.49
N GLN A 303 17.23 -26.96 9.30
CA GLN A 303 17.33 -28.38 9.65
C GLN A 303 16.10 -28.86 10.41
N GLN A 304 15.62 -28.09 11.41
CA GLN A 304 14.40 -28.43 12.13
C GLN A 304 13.18 -28.49 11.22
N ALA A 305 13.08 -27.61 10.21
CA ALA A 305 12.01 -27.70 9.22
C ALA A 305 12.08 -29.01 8.43
N LEU A 306 13.26 -29.42 7.97
CA LEU A 306 13.44 -30.70 7.28
C LEU A 306 13.09 -31.88 8.20
N ASP A 307 13.50 -31.83 9.46
CA ASP A 307 13.20 -32.87 10.46
C ASP A 307 11.69 -32.97 10.79
N LEU A 308 10.96 -31.86 10.68
CA LEU A 308 9.48 -31.82 10.78
C LEU A 308 8.77 -32.36 9.52
N GLY A 309 9.54 -32.77 8.50
CA GLY A 309 9.04 -33.39 7.28
C GLY A 309 8.65 -32.39 6.19
N PHE A 310 9.19 -31.18 6.19
CA PHE A 310 9.11 -30.30 5.01
C PHE A 310 10.12 -30.76 3.95
N ASP A 311 9.68 -30.84 2.70
CA ASP A 311 10.52 -31.23 1.56
C ASP A 311 11.35 -30.05 1.03
N HIS A 312 10.80 -28.84 1.15
CA HIS A 312 11.41 -27.61 0.65
C HIS A 312 11.20 -26.42 1.57
N VAL A 313 12.13 -25.48 1.52
CA VAL A 313 12.05 -24.18 2.21
C VAL A 313 12.18 -23.06 1.18
N ALA A 314 11.15 -22.21 1.07
CA ALA A 314 11.17 -21.01 0.24
C ALA A 314 11.51 -19.77 1.08
N LEU A 315 12.63 -19.13 0.78
CA LEU A 315 13.09 -17.93 1.49
C LEU A 315 12.52 -16.66 0.84
N CYS A 316 11.53 -16.07 1.49
CA CYS A 316 10.83 -14.86 1.05
C CYS A 316 10.96 -13.73 2.10
N THR A 317 12.11 -13.65 2.77
CA THR A 317 12.35 -12.78 3.94
C THR A 317 12.49 -11.29 3.62
N GLY A 318 12.54 -10.93 2.34
CA GLY A 318 12.75 -9.55 1.89
C GLY A 318 14.13 -8.99 2.25
N ALA A 319 14.28 -7.67 2.09
CA ALA A 319 15.50 -6.92 2.38
C ALA A 319 15.30 -5.99 3.59
N GLY A 320 15.09 -6.57 4.77
CA GLY A 320 14.81 -5.81 6.00
C GLY A 320 16.04 -5.18 6.67
N ARG A 321 17.25 -5.35 6.11
CA ARG A 321 18.46 -4.75 6.69
C ARG A 321 18.54 -3.27 6.28
N PRO A 322 18.55 -2.34 7.24
CA PRO A 322 18.60 -0.92 6.93
C PRO A 322 19.98 -0.49 6.43
N ASN A 323 20.00 0.49 5.53
CA ASN A 323 21.24 1.15 5.09
C ASN A 323 21.61 2.25 6.08
N THR A 324 22.63 2.00 6.90
CA THR A 324 23.16 2.99 7.84
C THR A 324 24.14 3.92 7.15
N ILE A 325 23.90 5.23 7.24
CA ILE A 325 24.88 6.24 6.81
C ILE A 325 26.00 6.29 7.86
N PRO A 326 27.28 6.21 7.46
CA PRO A 326 28.41 6.30 8.39
C PRO A 326 28.59 7.74 8.88
N LEU A 327 27.73 8.16 9.81
CA LEU A 327 27.77 9.47 10.46
C LEU A 327 28.21 9.31 11.92
N LYS A 328 28.98 10.29 12.42
CA LYS A 328 29.24 10.40 13.85
C LYS A 328 27.91 10.60 14.57
N ASN A 329 27.77 10.02 15.76
CA ASN A 329 26.58 10.19 16.61
C ASN A 329 25.27 9.61 16.02
N ASN A 330 25.33 8.58 15.17
CA ASN A 330 24.14 7.97 14.53
C ASN A 330 23.14 7.27 15.50
N LEU A 331 23.39 7.31 16.81
CA LEU A 331 22.54 6.69 17.85
C LEU A 331 22.09 7.72 18.92
N ILE A 332 22.29 9.02 18.70
CA ILE A 332 21.81 10.04 19.63
C ILE A 332 20.27 10.09 19.63
N PRO A 333 19.63 10.51 20.74
CA PRO A 333 18.20 10.76 20.78
C PRO A 333 17.77 11.66 19.61
N GLY A 334 16.67 11.27 18.94
CA GLY A 334 16.14 11.99 17.77
C GLY A 334 16.61 11.47 16.42
N VAL A 335 17.74 10.75 16.34
CA VAL A 335 18.17 10.10 15.09
C VAL A 335 17.52 8.72 14.98
N ARG A 336 16.77 8.50 13.89
CA ARG A 336 16.08 7.23 13.61
C ARG A 336 16.19 6.86 12.15
N GLN A 337 16.17 5.55 11.88
CA GLN A 337 16.05 5.05 10.51
C GLN A 337 14.60 5.15 10.05
N ALA A 338 14.40 5.50 8.78
CA ALA A 338 13.07 5.65 8.20
C ALA A 338 12.27 4.32 8.24
N SER A 339 12.93 3.18 8.01
CA SER A 339 12.32 1.86 8.12
C SER A 339 11.77 1.61 9.53
N ASP A 340 12.58 1.89 10.56
CA ASP A 340 12.20 1.66 11.95
C ASP A 340 11.07 2.60 12.38
N PHE A 341 11.12 3.86 11.94
CA PHE A 341 10.07 4.86 12.15
C PHE A 341 8.74 4.39 11.56
N LEU A 342 8.72 4.03 10.26
CA LEU A 342 7.52 3.58 9.57
C LEU A 342 6.99 2.27 10.15
N MET A 343 7.87 1.29 10.40
CA MET A 343 7.47 0.02 11.00
C MET A 343 6.85 0.20 12.38
N ALA A 344 7.48 0.99 13.26
CA ALA A 344 6.94 1.27 14.58
C ALA A 344 5.58 1.97 14.48
N LEU A 345 5.48 3.00 13.64
CA LEU A 345 4.26 3.77 13.45
C LEU A 345 3.10 2.91 12.92
N GLN A 346 3.35 2.11 11.88
CA GLN A 346 2.33 1.32 11.21
C GLN A 346 1.94 0.08 12.03
N LEU A 347 2.89 -0.69 12.57
CA LEU A 347 2.60 -1.94 13.29
C LEU A 347 2.03 -1.73 14.69
N MET A 348 2.39 -0.63 15.36
CA MET A 348 1.81 -0.30 16.67
C MET A 348 0.51 0.51 16.55
N GLY A 349 0.07 0.77 15.31
CA GLY A 349 -1.16 1.49 15.02
C GLY A 349 -1.15 2.92 15.55
N GLY A 350 -0.12 3.72 15.20
CA GLY A 350 0.07 5.09 15.70
C GLY A 350 -1.08 6.06 15.39
N ALA A 351 -1.98 5.69 14.48
CA ALA A 351 -3.24 6.38 14.23
C ALA A 351 -4.29 6.22 15.35
N ARG A 352 -4.21 5.12 16.12
CA ARG A 352 -5.23 4.73 17.10
C ARG A 352 -5.03 5.46 18.42
N GLU A 353 -6.12 5.87 19.04
CA GLU A 353 -6.10 6.52 20.36
C GLU A 353 -5.51 5.62 21.47
N ALA A 354 -5.91 4.36 21.47
CA ALA A 354 -5.42 3.33 22.38
C ALA A 354 -4.12 2.66 21.89
N SER A 355 -3.33 3.35 21.06
CA SER A 355 -2.07 2.81 20.56
C SER A 355 -1.03 2.65 21.69
N PRO A 356 -0.36 1.49 21.78
CA PRO A 356 0.79 1.29 22.66
C PRO A 356 2.08 1.92 22.11
N LEU A 357 2.01 2.66 21.00
CA LEU A 357 3.17 3.28 20.37
C LEU A 357 3.82 4.29 21.33
N ASN A 358 5.08 4.02 21.66
CA ASN A 358 5.95 4.96 22.37
C ASN A 358 7.02 5.48 21.41
N LEU A 359 6.59 6.31 20.45
CA LEU A 359 7.47 6.93 19.46
C LEU A 359 7.36 8.44 19.62
N GLN A 360 8.29 9.04 20.37
CA GLN A 360 8.33 10.49 20.48
C GLN A 360 9.06 11.11 19.29
N ILE A 361 8.42 12.08 18.64
CA ILE A 361 9.02 12.99 17.66
C ILE A 361 8.80 14.46 18.05
N ARG A 362 9.74 15.33 17.67
CA ARG A 362 9.67 16.80 17.77
C ARG A 362 9.80 17.39 16.37
N LEU A 363 9.33 18.63 16.16
CA LEU A 363 9.53 19.36 14.91
C LEU A 363 10.53 20.52 15.10
N PRO A 364 11.31 20.90 14.07
CA PRO A 364 11.31 20.36 12.71
C PRO A 364 12.05 19.01 12.59
N ILE A 365 11.69 18.23 11.56
CA ILE A 365 12.34 16.95 11.22
C ILE A 365 13.10 17.10 9.90
N VAL A 366 14.29 16.50 9.84
CA VAL A 366 15.08 16.36 8.61
C VAL A 366 15.03 14.90 8.16
N VAL A 367 14.55 14.67 6.93
CA VAL A 367 14.54 13.34 6.31
C VAL A 367 15.66 13.25 5.29
N ILE A 368 16.53 12.25 5.44
CA ILE A 368 17.67 12.03 4.54
C ILE A 368 17.36 10.89 3.58
N GLY A 369 17.10 11.24 2.31
CA GLY A 369 16.84 10.29 1.22
C GLY A 369 15.89 10.88 0.18
N GLY A 370 15.81 10.25 -1.00
CA GLY A 370 14.93 10.68 -2.11
C GLY A 370 14.02 9.58 -2.66
N GLY A 371 14.01 8.39 -2.03
CA GLY A 371 13.13 7.29 -2.44
C GLY A 371 11.76 7.33 -1.76
N LEU A 372 10.89 6.37 -2.10
CA LEU A 372 9.53 6.28 -1.54
C LEU A 372 9.52 6.24 0.00
N THR A 373 10.44 5.50 0.62
CA THR A 373 10.58 5.45 2.09
C THR A 373 10.82 6.84 2.71
N ALA A 374 11.56 7.72 2.02
CA ALA A 374 11.80 9.09 2.51
C ALA A 374 10.53 9.94 2.42
N VAL A 375 9.80 9.83 1.30
CA VAL A 375 8.51 10.53 1.11
C VAL A 375 7.47 10.05 2.12
N ASP A 376 7.36 8.73 2.30
CA ASP A 376 6.47 8.11 3.28
C ASP A 376 6.86 8.58 4.70
N ALA A 377 8.14 8.54 5.08
CA ALA A 377 8.57 9.03 6.40
C ALA A 377 8.28 10.53 6.63
N ALA A 378 8.49 11.38 5.62
CA ALA A 378 8.24 12.81 5.73
C ALA A 378 6.75 13.13 5.91
N THR A 379 5.89 12.50 5.12
CA THR A 379 4.44 12.74 5.17
C THR A 379 3.80 12.15 6.43
N GLU A 380 4.24 10.96 6.84
CA GLU A 380 3.77 10.30 8.06
C GLU A 380 4.22 11.04 9.32
N ALA A 381 5.45 11.57 9.36
CA ALA A 381 5.94 12.32 10.52
C ALA A 381 5.12 13.58 10.80
N LEU A 382 4.74 14.31 9.76
CA LEU A 382 3.89 15.49 9.90
C LEU A 382 2.49 15.13 10.41
N ALA A 383 1.88 14.09 9.86
CA ALA A 383 0.55 13.62 10.29
C ALA A 383 0.58 13.06 11.72
N TYR A 384 1.63 12.30 12.06
CA TYR A 384 1.79 11.68 13.36
C TYR A 384 1.99 12.70 14.48
N TYR A 385 2.72 13.79 14.23
CA TYR A 385 3.00 14.80 15.25
C TYR A 385 1.73 15.37 15.87
N ALA A 386 0.73 15.70 15.05
CA ALA A 386 -0.56 16.19 15.54
C ALA A 386 -1.27 15.17 16.44
N VAL A 387 -1.31 13.89 16.02
CA VAL A 387 -1.91 12.81 16.80
C VAL A 387 -1.18 12.59 18.13
N GLN A 388 0.16 12.56 18.09
CA GLN A 388 0.99 12.40 19.28
C GLN A 388 0.75 13.51 20.30
N VAL A 389 0.76 14.77 19.85
CA VAL A 389 0.57 15.93 20.71
C VAL A 389 -0.81 15.93 21.36
N GLU A 390 -1.87 15.63 20.60
CA GLU A 390 -3.22 15.58 21.15
C GLU A 390 -3.42 14.45 22.16
N GLN A 391 -2.88 13.27 21.86
CA GLN A 391 -2.87 12.15 22.80
C GLN A 391 -2.07 12.49 24.05
N PHE A 392 -0.95 13.18 23.90
CA PHE A 392 -0.13 13.63 25.01
C PHE A 392 -0.91 14.58 25.92
N VAL A 393 -1.51 15.65 25.39
CA VAL A 393 -2.29 16.60 26.20
C VAL A 393 -3.45 15.90 26.90
N LYS A 394 -4.18 15.01 26.20
CA LYS A 394 -5.28 14.25 26.81
C LYS A 394 -4.82 13.38 27.98
N ARG A 395 -3.70 12.65 27.82
CA ARG A 395 -3.14 11.79 28.88
C ARG A 395 -2.60 12.62 30.03
N TYR A 396 -1.93 13.72 29.73
CA TYR A 396 -1.39 14.65 30.72
C TYR A 396 -2.49 15.23 31.61
N GLU A 397 -3.56 15.76 31.00
CA GLU A 397 -4.71 16.30 31.73
C GLU A 397 -5.45 15.24 32.55
N GLY A 398 -5.60 14.02 32.00
CA GLY A 398 -6.19 12.90 32.74
C GLY A 398 -5.37 12.53 33.98
N LEU A 399 -4.04 12.43 33.85
CA LEU A 399 -3.15 12.15 34.98
C LEU A 399 -3.20 13.27 36.04
N LEU A 400 -3.24 14.53 35.61
CA LEU A 400 -3.36 15.67 36.53
C LEU A 400 -4.69 15.63 37.32
N GLN A 401 -5.79 15.26 36.65
CA GLN A 401 -7.08 15.07 37.30
C GLN A 401 -7.08 13.90 38.30
N ASP A 402 -6.47 12.77 37.95
CA ASP A 402 -6.42 11.58 38.80
C ASP A 402 -5.56 11.77 40.06
N GLN A 403 -4.48 12.54 39.96
CA GLN A 403 -3.57 12.80 41.09
C GLN A 403 -4.20 13.72 42.14
N GLY A 404 -4.98 14.71 41.68
CA GLY A 404 -5.56 15.76 42.52
C GLY A 404 -4.50 16.72 43.08
N GLY A 405 -4.66 18.02 42.83
CA GLY A 405 -3.75 19.05 43.34
C GLY A 405 -3.33 20.07 42.29
N ASP A 406 -2.32 20.87 42.63
CA ASP A 406 -1.71 21.85 41.75
C ASP A 406 -0.70 21.20 40.78
N GLU A 407 -0.72 21.63 39.51
CA GLU A 407 0.12 21.11 38.44
C GLU A 407 1.62 21.30 38.74
N GLU A 408 2.00 22.45 39.30
CA GLU A 408 3.40 22.77 39.59
C GLU A 408 3.97 21.80 40.64
N THR A 409 3.22 21.59 41.72
CA THR A 409 3.53 20.64 42.77
C THR A 409 3.65 19.22 42.22
N TRP A 410 2.69 18.79 41.39
CA TRP A 410 2.72 17.45 40.79
C TRP A 410 3.94 17.26 39.89
N ARG A 411 4.24 18.22 39.00
CA ARG A 411 5.43 18.22 38.14
C ARG A 411 6.72 18.11 38.94
N HIS A 412 6.86 18.88 40.03
CA HIS A 412 8.03 18.82 40.90
C HIS A 412 8.21 17.44 41.56
N GLN A 413 7.12 16.75 41.89
CA GLN A 413 7.17 15.41 42.47
C GLN A 413 7.66 14.34 41.46
N GLN A 414 7.46 14.54 40.15
CA GLN A 414 7.85 13.57 39.13
C GLN A 414 9.36 13.52 38.87
N LYS A 415 10.13 14.54 39.26
CA LYS A 415 11.59 14.63 39.08
C LYS A 415 12.04 14.41 37.62
N TRP A 416 11.29 14.95 36.66
CA TRP A 416 11.67 14.92 35.25
C TRP A 416 12.90 15.80 34.96
N SER A 417 13.66 15.46 33.92
CA SER A 417 14.80 16.27 33.47
C SER A 417 14.33 17.60 32.86
N GLU A 418 15.22 18.59 32.79
CA GLU A 418 14.96 19.88 32.13
C GLU A 418 14.54 19.69 30.67
N GLU A 419 15.23 18.82 29.93
CA GLU A 419 14.86 18.45 28.56
C GLU A 419 13.44 17.85 28.47
N THR A 420 13.06 17.01 29.44
CA THR A 420 11.71 16.42 29.46
C THR A 420 10.67 17.50 29.71
N LEU A 421 10.92 18.42 30.66
CA LEU A 421 10.02 19.53 30.95
C LEU A 421 9.83 20.44 29.73
N GLU A 422 10.91 20.75 29.00
CA GLU A 422 10.85 21.52 27.74
C GLU A 422 9.94 20.85 26.70
N ILE A 423 10.06 19.53 26.54
CA ILE A 423 9.23 18.75 25.61
C ILE A 423 7.76 18.74 26.04
N ILE A 424 7.50 18.60 27.35
CA ILE A 424 6.14 18.62 27.89
C ILE A 424 5.50 19.97 27.60
N ASP A 425 6.20 21.07 27.86
CA ASP A 425 5.70 22.42 27.64
C ASP A 425 5.46 22.69 26.14
N GLU A 426 6.39 22.28 25.28
CA GLU A 426 6.22 22.31 23.82
C GLU A 426 4.93 21.58 23.39
N PHE A 427 4.71 20.36 23.90
CA PHE A 427 3.54 19.56 23.51
C PHE A 427 2.24 20.13 24.07
N LEU A 428 2.23 20.66 25.29
CA LEU A 428 1.04 21.31 25.85
C LEU A 428 0.67 22.56 25.05
N ASP A 429 1.65 23.39 24.68
CA ASP A 429 1.42 24.59 23.90
C ASP A 429 0.91 24.27 22.49
N HIS A 430 1.56 23.34 21.80
CA HIS A 430 1.11 22.90 20.48
C HIS A 430 -0.26 22.21 20.53
N GLY A 431 -0.54 21.42 21.57
CA GLY A 431 -1.82 20.75 21.70
C GLY A 431 -2.98 21.70 22.01
N ARG A 432 -2.73 22.76 22.80
CA ARG A 432 -3.69 23.86 22.98
C ARG A 432 -3.97 24.57 21.65
N ALA A 433 -2.91 24.91 20.90
CA ALA A 433 -3.05 25.54 19.59
C ALA A 433 -3.84 24.66 18.58
N LEU A 434 -3.58 23.35 18.55
CA LEU A 434 -4.32 22.39 17.73
C LEU A 434 -5.79 22.30 18.11
N ARG A 435 -6.11 22.22 19.41
CA ARG A 435 -7.50 22.22 19.90
C ARG A 435 -8.24 23.49 19.50
N ASP A 436 -7.62 24.65 19.64
CA ASP A 436 -8.21 25.93 19.25
C ASP A 436 -8.45 26.01 17.73
N LEU A 437 -7.53 25.46 16.93
CA LEU A 437 -7.69 25.38 15.48
C LEU A 437 -8.85 24.44 15.09
N ARG A 438 -8.98 23.28 15.75
CA ARG A 438 -10.10 22.35 15.52
C ARG A 438 -11.45 22.95 15.88
N LYS A 439 -11.55 23.64 17.02
CA LYS A 439 -12.77 24.38 17.39
C LYS A 439 -13.17 25.43 16.36
N LYS A 440 -12.20 26.16 15.81
CA LYS A 440 -12.45 27.15 14.74
C LYS A 440 -12.92 26.49 13.44
N GLN A 441 -12.37 25.33 13.09
CA GLN A 441 -12.83 24.56 11.93
C GLN A 441 -14.27 24.08 12.12
N GLU A 442 -14.60 23.46 13.25
CA GLU A 442 -15.97 23.00 13.56
C GLU A 442 -17.00 24.14 13.53
N ALA A 443 -16.62 25.33 14.02
CA ALA A 443 -17.46 26.53 13.98
C ALA A 443 -17.62 27.14 12.57
N SER A 444 -16.76 26.79 11.61
CA SER A 444 -16.85 27.23 10.22
C SER A 444 -17.65 26.27 9.32
N TYR A 445 -17.90 25.04 9.79
CA TYR A 445 -18.71 24.04 9.08
C TYR A 445 -20.19 24.04 9.49
N ASN A 446 -20.51 24.62 10.65
CA ASN A 446 -21.88 24.91 11.10
C ASN A 446 -22.28 26.34 10.74
#